data_AF-A0A7J0AG28-F1
#
_entry.id   AF-A0A7J0AG28-F1
#
_cell.length_a   1.000
_cell.length_b   1.000
_cell.length_c   1.000
_cell.angle_alpha   90.00
_cell.angle_beta   90.00
_cell.angle_gamma   90.00
#
_symmetry.space_group_name_H-M   'P 1'
#
loop_
_entity.id
_entity.type
_entity.pdbx_description
1 polymer ?
#
loop_
_entity_poly.entity_id
_entity_poly.type
_entity_poly.pdbx_seq_one_letter_code
_entity_poly.pdbx_strand_id
1 'polypeptide(L)'
;MLYAVGNTDLNSSRLVAVVGTRHATPYGIDFTNRLVEELAECTDGVVIVSGLAYGIDVAAHRAAVRCGLPTVGVLAHGLNTIYPADHRATAADMVRKGGMLLTEYITSEPVHKGNFVARNRIVAGMADCLVVVESADKGGALITANLAAAYCRDVFAVPGRVTDRYSAGCNRLISANAATLVRSGADLCDAMGWPLKVAEVAETSPELPIVMNSQEELIVKFLDANEDAGISQIVAGTGLAVGPLMSTLIDLEFRGLVLSLPGSRYRKIK
;
A
#
# COMPACT_ATOMS: atom_id res chain seq x y z
N MET A 1 9.38 -21.57 -23.20
CA MET A 1 10.33 -21.89 -22.11
C MET A 1 10.78 -20.57 -21.50
N LEU A 2 10.93 -20.47 -20.18
CA LEU A 2 11.36 -19.24 -19.51
C LEU A 2 12.66 -19.49 -18.75
N TYR A 3 13.57 -18.53 -18.80
CA TYR A 3 14.85 -18.51 -18.09
C TYR A 3 14.80 -17.47 -16.97
N ALA A 4 15.35 -17.80 -15.81
CA ALA A 4 15.28 -16.93 -14.64
C ALA A 4 16.61 -16.84 -13.87
N VAL A 5 16.82 -15.72 -13.19
CA VAL A 5 17.85 -15.51 -12.17
C VAL A 5 17.20 -14.86 -10.96
N GLY A 6 17.28 -15.50 -9.79
CA GLY A 6 16.65 -15.05 -8.56
C GLY A 6 15.77 -16.12 -7.93
N ASN A 7 15.17 -15.82 -6.78
CA ASN A 7 14.49 -16.81 -5.94
C ASN A 7 13.14 -16.31 -5.41
N THR A 8 12.34 -15.69 -6.29
CA THR A 8 10.97 -15.27 -5.99
C THR A 8 10.00 -16.43 -6.24
N ASP A 9 9.12 -16.70 -5.28
CA ASP A 9 7.98 -17.60 -5.52
C ASP A 9 6.96 -16.89 -6.42
N LEU A 10 6.58 -17.54 -7.52
CA LEU A 10 5.60 -17.01 -8.47
C LEU A 10 4.21 -17.64 -8.30
N ASN A 11 4.07 -18.72 -7.53
CA ASN A 11 2.82 -19.48 -7.43
C ASN A 11 1.98 -19.10 -6.20
N SER A 12 2.62 -18.57 -5.14
CA SER A 12 1.94 -18.23 -3.89
C SER A 12 1.77 -16.72 -3.67
N SER A 13 2.02 -15.92 -4.71
CA SER A 13 2.19 -14.47 -4.60
C SER A 13 1.11 -13.70 -5.32
N ARG A 14 0.75 -12.55 -4.74
CA ARG A 14 -0.12 -11.54 -5.34
C ARG A 14 0.70 -10.72 -6.33
N LEU A 15 0.64 -11.09 -7.59
CA LEU A 15 1.48 -10.51 -8.65
C LEU A 15 0.83 -9.24 -9.19
N VAL A 16 1.35 -8.09 -8.78
CA VAL A 16 0.88 -6.78 -9.24
C VAL A 16 1.81 -6.27 -10.34
N ALA A 17 1.32 -6.25 -11.58
CA ALA A 17 2.05 -5.62 -12.67
C ALA A 17 1.91 -4.10 -12.59
N VAL A 18 3.02 -3.37 -12.54
CA VAL A 18 3.00 -1.89 -12.57
C VAL A 18 3.71 -1.42 -13.83
N VAL A 19 3.00 -0.74 -14.71
CA VAL A 19 3.52 -0.30 -16.02
C VAL A 19 3.22 1.16 -16.30
N GLY A 20 4.03 1.78 -17.15
CA GLY A 20 3.73 3.13 -17.61
C GLY A 20 4.70 3.70 -18.63
N THR A 21 4.71 5.03 -18.71
CA THR A 21 5.54 5.79 -19.62
C THR A 21 7.01 5.67 -19.25
N ARG A 22 7.87 5.71 -20.28
CA ARG A 22 9.33 5.79 -20.11
C ARG A 22 9.80 7.17 -19.64
N HIS A 23 8.95 8.17 -19.76
CA HIS A 23 9.18 9.56 -19.35
C HIS A 23 8.24 9.92 -18.21
N ALA A 24 8.37 9.20 -17.10
CA ALA A 24 7.51 9.38 -15.94
C ALA A 24 7.65 10.78 -15.36
N THR A 25 6.53 11.38 -14.98
CA THR A 25 6.52 12.66 -14.29
C THR A 25 6.81 12.47 -12.80
N PRO A 26 7.15 13.53 -12.05
CA PRO A 26 7.24 13.46 -10.59
C PRO A 26 5.96 12.92 -9.96
N TYR A 27 4.78 13.27 -10.52
CA TYR A 27 3.49 12.75 -10.07
C TYR A 27 3.39 11.23 -10.25
N GLY A 28 3.75 10.71 -11.42
CA GLY A 28 3.73 9.26 -11.68
C GLY A 28 4.71 8.48 -10.80
N ILE A 29 5.91 9.03 -10.57
CA ILE A 29 6.92 8.41 -9.68
C ILE A 29 6.42 8.41 -8.23
N ASP A 30 5.90 9.53 -7.74
CA ASP A 30 5.35 9.67 -6.39
C ASP A 30 4.20 8.71 -6.14
N PHE A 31 3.24 8.65 -7.08
CA PHE A 31 2.15 7.68 -7.02
C PHE A 31 2.67 6.24 -7.00
N THR A 32 3.64 5.92 -7.86
CA THR A 32 4.22 4.56 -7.91
C THR A 32 4.88 4.18 -6.60
N ASN A 33 5.65 5.09 -5.99
CA ASN A 33 6.29 4.86 -4.70
C ASN A 33 5.24 4.61 -3.61
N ARG A 34 4.26 5.50 -3.49
CA ARG A 34 3.20 5.40 -2.50
C ARG A 34 2.34 4.14 -2.70
N LEU A 35 1.99 3.80 -3.93
CA LEU A 35 1.25 2.58 -4.25
C LEU A 35 1.98 1.34 -3.72
N VAL A 36 3.28 1.24 -3.98
CA VAL A 36 4.07 0.07 -3.58
C VAL A 36 4.29 0.03 -2.06
N GLU A 37 4.49 1.19 -1.42
CA GLU A 37 4.56 1.33 0.04
C GLU A 37 3.25 0.88 0.70
N GLU A 38 2.12 1.43 0.25
CA GLU A 38 0.78 1.06 0.73
C GLU A 38 0.46 -0.42 0.49
N LEU A 39 0.93 -1.03 -0.61
CA LEU A 39 0.76 -2.47 -0.85
C LEU A 39 1.57 -3.34 0.11
N ALA A 40 2.80 -2.91 0.46
CA ALA A 40 3.62 -3.61 1.44
C ALA A 40 3.00 -3.58 2.84
N GLU A 41 2.36 -2.46 3.17
CA GLU A 41 1.65 -2.24 4.42
C GLU A 41 0.26 -2.90 4.44
N CYS A 42 -0.51 -2.86 3.34
CA CYS A 42 -1.88 -3.35 3.31
C CYS A 42 -1.97 -4.87 3.27
N THR A 43 -1.03 -5.59 2.66
CA THR A 43 -1.21 -7.03 2.47
C THR A 43 0.11 -7.78 2.29
N ASP A 44 0.12 -9.06 2.67
CA ASP A 44 1.31 -9.91 2.55
C ASP A 44 1.44 -10.55 1.16
N GLY A 45 2.61 -11.09 0.86
CA GLY A 45 2.82 -11.88 -0.36
C GLY A 45 2.71 -11.10 -1.67
N VAL A 46 2.76 -9.77 -1.63
CA VAL A 46 2.78 -8.94 -2.85
C VAL A 46 4.12 -9.07 -3.55
N VAL A 47 4.08 -9.26 -4.87
CA VAL A 47 5.25 -9.26 -5.74
C VAL A 47 5.02 -8.29 -6.88
N ILE A 48 5.91 -7.33 -7.02
CA ILE A 48 5.81 -6.30 -8.06
C ILE A 48 6.42 -6.83 -9.36
N VAL A 49 5.66 -6.87 -10.44
CA VAL A 49 6.10 -7.32 -11.76
C VAL A 49 6.21 -6.13 -12.71
N SER A 50 7.33 -6.00 -13.43
CA SER A 50 7.43 -4.93 -14.43
C SER A 50 8.51 -5.16 -15.51
N GLY A 51 8.63 -4.13 -16.35
CA GLY A 51 9.47 -3.92 -17.50
C GLY A 51 10.97 -3.98 -17.33
N LEU A 52 11.44 -3.52 -16.17
CA LEU A 52 12.74 -2.89 -16.01
C LEU A 52 13.03 -1.76 -17.04
N ALA A 53 12.02 -1.18 -17.69
CA ALA A 53 12.20 -0.05 -18.59
C ALA A 53 12.41 1.27 -17.81
N TYR A 54 12.79 2.33 -18.52
CA TYR A 54 12.82 3.69 -17.95
C TYR A 54 11.43 4.11 -17.44
N GLY A 55 11.41 5.11 -16.57
CA GLY A 55 10.17 5.71 -16.04
C GLY A 55 9.50 4.86 -14.97
N ILE A 56 8.22 4.57 -15.15
CA ILE A 56 7.37 3.91 -14.14
C ILE A 56 7.90 2.52 -13.77
N ASP A 57 8.36 1.74 -14.74
CA ASP A 57 8.76 0.35 -14.51
C ASP A 57 9.95 0.24 -13.51
N VAL A 58 11.02 1.03 -13.72
CA VAL A 58 12.14 1.06 -12.78
C VAL A 58 11.77 1.73 -11.45
N ALA A 59 10.85 2.69 -11.44
CA ALA A 59 10.35 3.29 -10.21
C ALA A 59 9.63 2.25 -9.34
N ALA A 60 8.79 1.42 -9.94
CA ALA A 60 8.09 0.34 -9.25
C ALA A 60 9.07 -0.69 -8.65
N HIS A 61 10.08 -1.11 -9.42
CA HIS A 61 11.11 -2.02 -8.91
C HIS A 61 11.93 -1.42 -7.76
N ARG A 62 12.33 -0.14 -7.87
CA ARG A 62 13.07 0.54 -6.80
C ARG A 62 12.24 0.73 -5.55
N ALA A 63 10.96 1.04 -5.69
CA ALA A 63 10.03 1.12 -4.57
C ALA A 63 9.89 -0.25 -3.89
N ALA A 64 9.70 -1.34 -4.66
CA ALA A 64 9.60 -2.69 -4.11
C ALA A 64 10.86 -3.07 -3.31
N VAL A 65 12.04 -2.83 -3.89
CA VAL A 65 13.34 -3.06 -3.23
C VAL A 65 13.52 -2.21 -1.97
N ARG A 66 12.95 -1.00 -1.90
CA ARG A 66 12.98 -0.13 -0.71
C ARG A 66 12.04 -0.65 0.38
N CYS A 67 10.85 -1.09 0.02
CA CYS A 67 9.83 -1.63 0.93
C CYS A 67 10.08 -3.08 1.36
N GLY A 68 11.12 -3.74 0.82
CA GLY A 68 11.41 -5.14 1.11
C GLY A 68 10.47 -6.13 0.41
N LEU A 69 9.72 -5.68 -0.58
CA LEU A 69 8.88 -6.55 -1.41
C LEU A 69 9.72 -7.24 -2.49
N PRO A 70 9.51 -8.54 -2.74
CA PRO A 70 10.07 -9.19 -3.91
C PRO A 70 9.56 -8.55 -5.19
N THR A 71 10.39 -8.55 -6.24
CA THR A 71 10.02 -7.97 -7.51
C THR A 71 10.61 -8.72 -8.70
N VAL A 72 9.82 -8.84 -9.76
CA VAL A 72 10.13 -9.63 -10.94
C VAL A 72 10.28 -8.71 -12.15
N GLY A 73 11.51 -8.60 -12.66
CA GLY A 73 11.80 -7.89 -13.90
C GLY A 73 11.74 -8.84 -15.09
N VAL A 74 10.73 -8.71 -15.92
CA VAL A 74 10.68 -9.48 -17.17
C VAL A 74 11.57 -8.76 -18.20
N LEU A 75 12.34 -9.48 -19.01
CA LEU A 75 13.34 -8.88 -19.91
C LEU A 75 13.01 -9.21 -21.38
N ALA A 76 13.36 -8.27 -22.26
CA ALA A 76 13.19 -8.41 -23.71
C ALA A 76 14.45 -8.95 -24.41
N HIS A 77 15.41 -9.46 -23.64
CA HIS A 77 16.73 -9.91 -24.07
C HIS A 77 17.25 -11.00 -23.11
N GLY A 78 18.37 -11.64 -23.47
CA GLY A 78 19.02 -12.63 -22.61
C GLY A 78 19.58 -12.05 -21.30
N LEU A 79 19.91 -12.93 -20.36
CA LEU A 79 20.35 -12.57 -18.99
C LEU A 79 21.81 -12.09 -18.90
N ASN A 80 22.62 -12.21 -19.97
CA ASN A 80 24.01 -11.69 -19.99
C ASN A 80 24.10 -10.16 -20.04
N THR A 81 23.03 -9.52 -20.50
CA THR A 81 22.97 -8.08 -20.73
C THR A 81 21.78 -7.54 -19.96
N ILE A 82 21.92 -6.36 -19.35
CA ILE A 82 20.79 -5.62 -18.79
C ILE A 82 20.60 -4.38 -19.64
N TYR A 83 19.42 -4.25 -20.24
CA TYR A 83 19.02 -3.06 -20.97
C TYR A 83 17.78 -2.43 -20.30
N PRO A 84 17.80 -1.11 -20.03
CA PRO A 84 18.93 -0.21 -20.25
C PRO A 84 20.09 -0.46 -19.26
N ALA A 85 21.32 -0.09 -19.67
CA ALA A 85 22.52 -0.34 -18.87
C ALA A 85 22.48 0.35 -17.50
N ASP A 86 21.85 1.52 -17.42
CA ASP A 86 21.67 2.30 -16.19
C ASP A 86 20.91 1.53 -15.09
N HIS A 87 20.12 0.52 -15.48
CA HIS A 87 19.31 -0.27 -14.56
C HIS A 87 20.04 -1.52 -14.05
N ARG A 88 21.30 -1.76 -14.45
CA ARG A 88 22.09 -2.92 -14.01
C ARG A 88 22.20 -2.98 -12.48
N ALA A 89 22.42 -1.84 -11.81
CA ALA A 89 22.49 -1.78 -10.35
C ALA A 89 21.15 -2.17 -9.71
N THR A 90 20.05 -1.60 -10.21
CA THR A 90 18.70 -1.94 -9.74
C THR A 90 18.39 -3.43 -9.97
N ALA A 91 18.71 -3.99 -11.14
CA ALA A 91 18.51 -5.40 -11.44
C ALA A 91 19.28 -6.33 -10.48
N ALA A 92 20.53 -5.97 -10.15
CA ALA A 92 21.34 -6.71 -9.20
C ALA A 92 20.72 -6.64 -7.79
N ASP A 93 20.26 -5.47 -7.35
CA ASP A 93 19.64 -5.30 -6.04
C ASP A 93 18.30 -6.05 -5.93
N MET A 94 17.51 -6.08 -7.01
CA MET A 94 16.29 -6.90 -7.08
C MET A 94 16.60 -8.35 -6.76
N VAL A 95 17.56 -8.96 -7.47
CA VAL A 95 17.94 -10.37 -7.26
C VAL A 95 18.50 -10.60 -5.85
N ARG A 96 19.35 -9.71 -5.34
CA ARG A 96 19.93 -9.84 -3.99
C ARG A 96 18.89 -9.78 -2.90
N LYS A 97 17.81 -9.02 -3.08
CA LYS A 97 16.72 -8.87 -2.10
C LYS A 97 15.56 -9.85 -2.33
N GLY A 98 15.81 -11.00 -2.95
CA GLY A 98 14.81 -12.05 -3.13
C GLY A 98 13.87 -11.85 -4.33
N GLY A 99 14.16 -10.87 -5.20
CA GLY A 99 13.52 -10.68 -6.50
C GLY A 99 14.04 -11.65 -7.56
N MET A 100 13.54 -11.49 -8.79
CA MET A 100 13.86 -12.34 -9.93
C MET A 100 13.93 -11.54 -11.24
N LEU A 101 14.83 -11.94 -12.14
CA LEU A 101 14.83 -11.52 -13.54
C LEU A 101 14.38 -12.69 -14.40
N LEU A 102 13.44 -12.45 -15.30
CA LEU A 102 12.79 -13.47 -16.12
C LEU A 102 12.91 -13.11 -17.61
N THR A 103 13.23 -14.06 -18.48
CA THR A 103 13.28 -13.84 -19.93
C THR A 103 12.89 -15.08 -20.72
N GLU A 104 12.36 -14.90 -21.92
CA GLU A 104 12.15 -15.98 -22.89
C GLU A 104 13.33 -16.14 -23.86
N TYR A 105 14.25 -15.18 -23.88
CA TYR A 105 15.34 -15.11 -24.85
C TYR A 105 16.62 -15.73 -24.29
N ILE A 106 17.30 -16.50 -25.14
CA ILE A 106 18.58 -17.12 -24.78
C ILE A 106 19.71 -16.08 -24.68
N THR A 107 20.76 -16.46 -23.96
CA THR A 107 21.88 -15.61 -23.52
C THR A 107 22.63 -14.88 -24.64
N SER A 108 22.56 -15.28 -25.91
CA SER A 108 23.41 -14.72 -26.99
C SER A 108 22.69 -13.83 -28.02
N GLU A 109 21.40 -13.54 -27.84
CA GLU A 109 20.66 -12.75 -28.84
C GLU A 109 20.85 -11.23 -28.68
N PRO A 110 21.02 -10.48 -29.80
CA PRO A 110 21.05 -9.04 -29.75
C PRO A 110 19.68 -8.47 -29.36
N VAL A 111 19.69 -7.28 -28.74
CA VAL A 111 18.47 -6.60 -28.29
C VAL A 111 17.64 -6.17 -29.50
N HIS A 112 16.51 -6.84 -29.74
CA HIS A 112 15.58 -6.49 -30.81
C HIS A 112 14.40 -5.64 -30.30
N LYS A 113 14.07 -4.57 -31.03
CA LYS A 113 12.96 -3.66 -30.65
C LYS A 113 11.61 -4.39 -30.57
N GLY A 114 11.37 -5.36 -31.46
CA GLY A 114 10.14 -6.17 -31.45
C GLY A 114 9.95 -6.96 -30.16
N ASN A 115 11.05 -7.41 -29.54
CA ASN A 115 11.02 -8.21 -28.33
C ASN A 115 10.43 -7.43 -27.14
N PHE A 116 10.57 -6.11 -27.11
CA PHE A 116 9.99 -5.30 -26.03
C PHE A 116 8.45 -5.35 -26.04
N VAL A 117 7.85 -5.34 -27.23
CA VAL A 117 6.39 -5.46 -27.38
C VAL A 117 5.95 -6.89 -27.12
N ALA A 118 6.67 -7.86 -27.69
CA ALA A 118 6.37 -9.29 -27.51
C ALA A 118 6.43 -9.69 -26.03
N ARG A 119 7.40 -9.17 -25.29
CA ARG A 119 7.58 -9.46 -23.86
C ARG A 119 6.40 -9.02 -23.00
N ASN A 120 5.73 -7.91 -23.35
CA ASN A 120 4.64 -7.37 -22.53
C ASN A 120 3.52 -8.38 -22.24
N ARG A 121 3.33 -9.37 -23.13
CA ARG A 121 2.39 -10.47 -22.90
C ARG A 121 2.73 -11.32 -21.68
N ILE A 122 4.02 -11.46 -21.34
CA ILE A 122 4.48 -12.22 -20.16
C ILE A 122 4.16 -11.42 -18.89
N VAL A 123 4.46 -10.12 -18.89
CA VAL A 123 4.11 -9.20 -17.77
C VAL A 123 2.60 -9.23 -17.52
N ALA A 124 1.79 -9.09 -18.57
CA ALA A 124 0.34 -9.15 -18.48
C ALA A 124 -0.17 -10.53 -18.05
N GLY A 125 0.39 -11.61 -18.60
CA GLY A 125 -0.11 -12.97 -18.38
C GLY A 125 0.18 -13.51 -16.98
N MET A 126 1.31 -13.12 -16.38
CA MET A 126 1.70 -13.61 -15.05
C MET A 126 1.11 -12.79 -13.89
N ALA A 127 0.57 -11.61 -14.15
CA ALA A 127 0.01 -10.77 -13.11
C ALA A 127 -1.42 -11.18 -12.75
N ASP A 128 -1.79 -11.02 -11.47
CA ASP A 128 -3.17 -11.12 -11.02
C ASP A 128 -3.94 -9.85 -11.40
N CYS A 129 -3.28 -8.70 -11.27
CA CYS A 129 -3.79 -7.41 -11.72
C CYS A 129 -2.68 -6.53 -12.31
N LEU A 130 -3.08 -5.56 -13.15
CA LEU A 130 -2.17 -4.63 -13.79
C LEU A 130 -2.58 -3.19 -13.50
N VAL A 131 -1.63 -2.38 -13.03
CA VAL A 131 -1.79 -0.94 -12.78
C VAL A 131 -1.03 -0.13 -13.83
N VAL A 132 -1.75 0.72 -14.57
CA VAL A 132 -1.18 1.71 -15.49
C VAL A 132 -1.09 3.05 -14.78
N VAL A 133 0.13 3.50 -14.44
CA VAL A 133 0.32 4.74 -13.69
C VAL A 133 0.27 5.97 -14.58
N GLU A 134 0.99 5.93 -15.70
CA GLU A 134 1.02 7.04 -16.67
C GLU A 134 1.19 6.47 -18.07
N SER A 135 0.38 6.92 -19.02
CA SER A 135 0.57 6.58 -20.43
C SER A 135 0.03 7.67 -21.34
N ALA A 136 0.82 7.99 -22.37
CA ALA A 136 0.30 8.78 -23.47
C ALA A 136 -0.74 7.98 -24.26
N ASP A 137 -1.50 8.71 -25.07
CA ASP A 137 -2.62 8.20 -25.86
C ASP A 137 -2.31 6.98 -26.75
N LYS A 138 -1.05 6.87 -27.21
CA LYS A 138 -0.52 5.75 -28.00
C LYS A 138 0.71 5.12 -27.32
N GLY A 139 0.71 5.08 -25.99
CA GLY A 139 1.80 4.58 -25.18
C GLY A 139 1.90 3.05 -25.17
N GLY A 140 3.11 2.52 -25.03
CA GLY A 140 3.35 1.06 -24.99
C GLY A 140 2.67 0.37 -23.81
N ALA A 141 2.43 1.07 -22.70
CA ALA A 141 1.72 0.52 -21.55
C ALA A 141 0.25 0.17 -21.86
N LEU A 142 -0.38 0.86 -22.82
CA LEU A 142 -1.75 0.54 -23.27
C LEU A 142 -1.80 -0.82 -23.98
N ILE A 143 -0.72 -1.22 -24.65
CA ILE A 143 -0.62 -2.56 -25.26
C ILE A 143 -0.66 -3.61 -24.15
N THR A 144 0.11 -3.42 -23.08
CA THR A 144 0.13 -4.33 -21.93
C THR A 144 -1.22 -4.38 -21.22
N ALA A 145 -1.89 -3.24 -21.05
CA ALA A 145 -3.23 -3.16 -20.48
C ALA A 145 -4.26 -3.94 -21.31
N ASN A 146 -4.25 -3.77 -22.63
CA ASN A 146 -5.14 -4.52 -23.52
C ASN A 146 -4.86 -6.03 -23.48
N LEU A 147 -3.58 -6.44 -23.40
CA LEU A 147 -3.22 -7.85 -23.24
C LEU A 147 -3.70 -8.40 -21.89
N ALA A 148 -3.56 -7.64 -20.80
CA ALA A 148 -4.04 -8.03 -19.48
C ALA A 148 -5.57 -8.22 -19.47
N ALA A 149 -6.32 -7.27 -20.04
CA ALA A 149 -7.77 -7.41 -20.20
C ALA A 149 -8.14 -8.62 -21.07
N ALA A 150 -7.41 -8.87 -22.17
CA ALA A 150 -7.62 -10.05 -23.02
C ALA A 150 -7.30 -11.38 -22.31
N TYR A 151 -6.45 -11.36 -21.28
CA TYR A 151 -6.15 -12.48 -20.40
C TYR A 151 -7.05 -12.54 -19.16
N CYS A 152 -8.13 -11.75 -19.14
CA CYS A 152 -9.06 -11.66 -18.01
C CYS A 152 -8.36 -11.29 -16.69
N ARG A 153 -7.35 -10.42 -16.76
CA ARG A 153 -6.74 -9.79 -15.59
C ARG A 153 -7.40 -8.46 -15.33
N ASP A 154 -7.56 -8.12 -14.05
CA ASP A 154 -8.07 -6.82 -13.66
C ASP A 154 -7.07 -5.73 -14.02
N VAL A 155 -7.55 -4.74 -14.76
CA VAL A 155 -6.75 -3.60 -15.20
C VAL A 155 -7.19 -2.37 -14.42
N PHE A 156 -6.20 -1.69 -13.86
CA PHE A 156 -6.37 -0.45 -13.11
C PHE A 156 -5.60 0.66 -13.80
N ALA A 157 -6.11 1.88 -13.68
CA ALA A 157 -5.47 3.06 -14.24
C ALA A 157 -5.53 4.22 -13.25
N VAL A 158 -4.42 4.94 -13.16
CA VAL A 158 -4.30 6.11 -12.29
C VAL A 158 -4.87 7.32 -13.02
N PRO A 159 -5.83 8.05 -12.42
CA PRO A 159 -6.44 9.21 -13.05
C PRO A 159 -5.47 10.38 -13.05
N GLY A 160 -5.60 11.27 -14.03
CA GLY A 160 -4.84 12.52 -14.05
C GLY A 160 -5.58 13.64 -14.77
N ARG A 161 -4.98 14.84 -14.80
CA ARG A 161 -5.63 15.99 -15.47
C ARG A 161 -5.81 15.71 -16.95
N VAL A 162 -6.95 16.11 -17.51
CA VAL A 162 -7.25 15.93 -18.94
C VAL A 162 -6.28 16.67 -19.87
N THR A 163 -5.60 17.70 -19.36
CA THR A 163 -4.56 18.46 -20.07
C THR A 163 -3.20 17.77 -20.10
N ASP A 164 -2.97 16.80 -19.22
CA ASP A 164 -1.66 16.18 -19.07
C ASP A 164 -1.48 15.07 -20.12
N ARG A 165 -0.42 15.20 -20.92
CA ARG A 165 -0.12 14.26 -22.01
C ARG A 165 -0.06 12.80 -21.55
N TYR A 166 0.52 12.55 -20.38
CA TYR A 166 0.71 11.19 -19.85
C TYR A 166 -0.49 10.67 -19.04
N SER A 167 -1.54 11.48 -18.87
CA SER A 167 -2.80 11.07 -18.25
C SER A 167 -3.84 10.66 -19.30
N ALA A 168 -3.67 11.09 -20.55
CA ALA A 168 -4.62 10.83 -21.65
C ALA A 168 -4.90 9.33 -21.85
N GLY A 169 -3.88 8.48 -21.83
CA GLY A 169 -4.04 7.04 -22.00
C GLY A 169 -4.76 6.39 -20.82
N CYS A 170 -4.41 6.75 -19.58
CA CYS A 170 -5.07 6.25 -18.37
C CYS A 170 -6.54 6.68 -18.33
N ASN A 171 -6.83 7.96 -18.56
CA ASN A 171 -8.19 8.50 -18.60
C ASN A 171 -9.03 7.86 -19.72
N ARG A 172 -8.42 7.54 -20.86
CA ARG A 172 -9.09 6.77 -21.91
C ARG A 172 -9.48 5.37 -21.44
N LEU A 173 -8.57 4.63 -20.81
CA LEU A 173 -8.86 3.29 -20.31
C LEU A 173 -10.03 3.31 -19.33
N ILE A 174 -10.04 4.30 -18.42
CA ILE A 174 -11.11 4.51 -17.44
C ILE A 174 -12.43 4.83 -18.14
N SER A 175 -12.45 5.83 -19.02
CA SER A 175 -13.69 6.26 -19.71
C SER A 175 -14.24 5.20 -20.67
N ALA A 176 -13.41 4.31 -21.19
CA ALA A 176 -13.83 3.18 -22.01
C ALA A 176 -14.29 1.95 -21.20
N ASN A 177 -14.30 2.03 -19.86
CA ASN A 177 -14.53 0.90 -18.95
C ASN A 177 -13.56 -0.28 -19.19
N ALA A 178 -12.37 0.01 -19.72
CA ALA A 178 -11.31 -0.98 -19.92
C ALA A 178 -10.38 -1.10 -18.70
N ALA A 179 -10.42 -0.13 -17.79
CA ALA A 179 -9.70 -0.16 -16.53
C ALA A 179 -10.51 0.49 -15.41
N THR A 180 -10.37 -0.05 -14.19
CA THR A 180 -10.91 0.54 -12.98
C THR A 180 -9.98 1.65 -12.48
N LEU A 181 -10.56 2.75 -12.00
CA LEU A 181 -9.79 3.84 -11.41
C LEU A 181 -9.18 3.40 -10.08
N VAL A 182 -7.88 3.65 -9.87
CA VAL A 182 -7.20 3.39 -8.59
C VAL A 182 -6.55 4.65 -8.03
N ARG A 183 -6.68 4.90 -6.73
CA ARG A 183 -6.08 6.07 -6.04
C ARG A 183 -5.04 5.67 -5.01
N SER A 184 -5.09 4.45 -4.50
CA SER A 184 -4.23 3.93 -3.42
C SER A 184 -4.02 2.42 -3.54
N GLY A 185 -3.04 1.89 -2.81
CA GLY A 185 -2.85 0.46 -2.61
C GLY A 185 -4.04 -0.17 -1.87
N ALA A 186 -4.70 0.58 -0.97
CA ALA A 186 -5.93 0.14 -0.32
C ALA A 186 -7.08 -0.06 -1.32
N ASP A 187 -7.30 0.89 -2.24
CA ASP A 187 -8.30 0.75 -3.32
C ASP A 187 -8.02 -0.51 -4.16
N LEU A 188 -6.74 -0.82 -4.41
CA LEU A 188 -6.34 -2.02 -5.15
C LEU A 188 -6.59 -3.30 -4.34
N CYS A 189 -6.17 -3.32 -3.07
CA CYS A 189 -6.39 -4.40 -2.11
C CYS A 189 -7.91 -4.72 -2.04
N ASP A 190 -8.76 -3.70 -1.91
CA ASP A 190 -10.22 -3.83 -1.85
C ASP A 190 -10.82 -4.36 -3.16
N ALA A 191 -10.43 -3.79 -4.30
CA ALA A 191 -10.94 -4.22 -5.60
C ALA A 191 -10.57 -5.67 -5.94
N MET A 192 -9.39 -6.13 -5.52
CA MET A 192 -8.94 -7.51 -5.69
C MET A 192 -9.49 -8.46 -4.62
N GLY A 193 -10.20 -7.95 -3.60
CA GLY A 193 -10.67 -8.75 -2.47
C GLY A 193 -9.53 -9.36 -1.66
N TRP A 194 -8.37 -8.72 -1.61
CA TRP A 194 -7.22 -9.21 -0.85
C TRP A 194 -7.38 -8.85 0.63
N PRO A 195 -7.15 -9.80 1.55
CA PRO A 195 -7.25 -9.53 2.97
C PRO A 195 -6.24 -8.45 3.34
N LEU A 196 -6.77 -7.37 3.90
CA LEU A 196 -5.95 -6.33 4.51
C LEU A 196 -5.30 -6.90 5.76
N LYS A 197 -4.04 -6.56 5.99
CA LYS A 197 -3.43 -6.69 7.31
C LYS A 197 -4.31 -5.89 8.25
N VAL A 198 -4.91 -6.58 9.21
CA VAL A 198 -5.43 -5.89 10.37
C VAL A 198 -4.18 -5.30 11.01
N ALA A 199 -4.03 -3.97 10.92
CA ALA A 199 -3.12 -3.31 11.84
C ALA A 199 -3.61 -3.73 13.21
N GLU A 200 -2.87 -4.61 13.89
CA GLU A 200 -2.89 -4.61 15.33
C GLU A 200 -2.56 -3.16 15.67
N VAL A 201 -3.60 -2.39 15.99
CA VAL A 201 -3.45 -1.09 16.61
C VAL A 201 -2.58 -1.43 17.80
N ALA A 202 -1.32 -1.05 17.74
CA ALA A 202 -0.45 -1.13 18.88
C ALA A 202 -1.10 -0.17 19.89
N GLU A 203 -2.00 -0.71 20.72
CA GLU A 203 -2.48 -0.14 21.97
C GLU A 203 -1.30 -0.12 22.95
N THR A 204 -0.25 0.59 22.57
CA THR A 204 0.85 0.94 23.46
C THR A 204 1.28 2.34 23.07
N SER A 205 0.37 3.29 23.30
CA SER A 205 0.87 4.51 23.93
C SER A 205 1.57 4.04 25.20
N PRO A 206 2.86 4.34 25.44
CA PRO A 206 3.46 4.06 26.73
C PRO A 206 2.62 4.84 27.74
N GLU A 207 1.81 4.14 28.53
CA GLU A 207 1.18 4.70 29.72
C GLU A 207 2.33 5.21 30.59
N LEU A 208 2.60 6.51 30.48
CA LEU A 208 3.25 7.24 31.55
C LEU A 208 2.43 6.91 32.80
N PRO A 209 3.04 6.37 33.87
CA PRO A 209 2.30 6.04 35.07
C PRO A 209 1.56 7.30 35.51
N ILE A 210 0.24 7.23 35.41
CA ILE A 210 -0.65 8.32 35.76
C ILE A 210 -0.51 8.47 37.28
N VAL A 211 0.33 9.41 37.71
CA VAL A 211 0.42 9.76 39.13
C VAL A 211 -0.93 10.35 39.50
N MET A 212 -1.69 9.59 40.28
CA MET A 212 -2.97 10.02 40.83
C MET A 212 -2.77 10.47 42.27
N ASN A 213 -3.51 11.49 42.67
CA ASN A 213 -3.60 11.83 44.09
C ASN A 213 -4.56 10.84 44.79
N SER A 214 -4.54 10.81 46.12
CA SER A 214 -5.36 9.88 46.91
C SER A 214 -6.87 10.03 46.70
N GLN A 215 -7.34 11.22 46.27
CA GLN A 215 -8.75 11.48 45.97
C GLN A 215 -9.15 10.96 44.59
N GLU A 216 -8.29 11.14 43.58
CA GLU A 216 -8.45 10.62 42.23
C GLU A 216 -8.52 9.09 42.23
N GLU A 217 -7.62 8.42 42.97
CA GLU A 217 -7.64 6.95 43.07
C GLU A 217 -8.94 6.41 43.68
N LEU A 218 -9.49 7.11 44.69
CA LEU A 218 -10.76 6.71 45.33
C LEU A 218 -11.93 6.83 44.37
N ILE A 219 -11.99 7.92 43.59
CA ILE A 219 -13.05 8.15 42.60
C ILE A 219 -12.94 7.14 41.46
N VAL A 220 -11.74 6.91 40.92
CA VAL A 220 -11.52 5.96 39.83
C VAL A 220 -11.83 4.53 40.27
N LYS A 221 -11.43 4.11 41.48
CA LYS A 221 -11.80 2.79 42.04
C LYS A 221 -13.31 2.64 42.23
N PHE A 222 -13.99 3.70 42.68
CA PHE A 222 -15.44 3.66 42.85
C PHE A 222 -16.18 3.55 41.51
N LEU A 223 -15.71 4.26 40.48
CA LEU A 223 -16.26 4.20 39.11
C LEU A 223 -15.88 2.91 38.38
N ASP A 224 -14.76 2.26 38.73
CA ASP A 224 -14.43 0.92 38.23
C ASP A 224 -15.42 -0.13 38.75
N ALA A 225 -15.88 0.03 40.00
CA ALA A 225 -16.85 -0.87 40.63
C ALA A 225 -18.31 -0.57 40.25
N ASN A 226 -18.61 0.64 39.75
CA ASN A 226 -19.95 1.10 39.42
C ASN A 226 -19.94 1.70 38.00
N GLU A 227 -20.44 0.96 37.00
CA GLU A 227 -20.38 1.35 35.59
C GLU A 227 -20.90 2.75 35.28
N ASP A 228 -21.92 3.23 36.02
CA ASP A 228 -22.41 4.60 35.96
C ASP A 228 -22.84 5.07 37.36
N ALA A 229 -22.24 6.15 37.85
CA ALA A 229 -22.60 6.72 39.15
C ALA A 229 -22.95 8.21 39.06
N GLY A 230 -24.02 8.60 39.76
CA GLY A 230 -24.34 10.01 39.97
C GLY A 230 -23.50 10.62 41.10
N ILE A 231 -23.41 11.96 41.14
CA ILE A 231 -22.64 12.70 42.16
C ILE A 231 -22.97 12.23 43.59
N SER A 232 -24.25 12.06 43.93
CA SER A 232 -24.67 11.62 45.27
C SER A 232 -24.16 10.22 45.63
N GLN A 233 -24.05 9.32 44.66
CA GLN A 233 -23.53 7.96 44.87
C GLN A 233 -22.02 7.98 45.07
N ILE A 234 -21.30 8.82 44.30
CA ILE A 234 -19.85 8.98 44.44
C ILE A 234 -19.53 9.61 45.81
N VAL A 235 -20.29 10.62 46.25
CA VAL A 235 -20.14 11.22 47.59
C VAL A 235 -20.36 10.16 48.68
N ALA A 236 -21.42 9.35 48.56
CA ALA A 236 -21.71 8.30 49.53
C ALA A 236 -20.63 7.20 49.57
N GLY A 237 -20.04 6.87 48.42
CA GLY A 237 -19.02 5.83 48.31
C GLY A 237 -17.59 6.27 48.64
N THR A 238 -17.25 7.54 48.42
CA THR A 238 -15.89 8.07 48.63
C THR A 238 -15.76 8.90 49.91
N GLY A 239 -16.86 9.37 50.49
CA GLY A 239 -16.87 10.27 51.65
C GLY A 239 -16.36 11.68 51.36
N LEU A 240 -16.13 12.03 50.08
CA LEU A 240 -15.66 13.34 49.67
C LEU A 240 -16.78 14.38 49.70
N ALA A 241 -16.47 15.61 50.11
CA ALA A 241 -17.40 16.73 49.99
C ALA A 241 -17.64 17.08 48.52
N VAL A 242 -18.84 17.57 48.21
CA VAL A 242 -19.29 17.85 46.82
C VAL A 242 -18.36 18.84 46.10
N GLY A 243 -17.87 19.88 46.78
CA GLY A 243 -16.99 20.88 46.18
C GLY A 243 -15.68 20.29 45.62
N PRO A 244 -14.83 19.67 46.46
CA PRO A 244 -13.62 18.99 46.02
C PRO A 244 -13.87 17.90 44.98
N LEU A 245 -14.96 17.14 45.12
CA LEU A 245 -15.32 16.08 44.17
C LEU A 245 -15.53 16.64 42.75
N MET A 246 -16.23 17.77 42.61
CA MET A 246 -16.50 18.35 41.30
C MET A 246 -15.22 18.84 40.62
N SER A 247 -14.29 19.46 41.36
CA SER A 247 -12.99 19.85 40.79
C SER A 247 -12.19 18.64 40.30
N THR A 248 -12.14 17.56 41.09
CA THR A 248 -11.39 16.36 40.72
C THR A 248 -12.02 15.63 39.54
N LEU A 249 -13.36 15.59 39.44
CA LEU A 249 -14.06 14.99 38.29
C LEU A 249 -13.78 15.76 37.00
N ILE A 250 -13.72 17.09 37.05
CA ILE A 250 -13.36 17.92 35.89
C ILE A 250 -11.91 17.64 35.46
N ASP A 251 -10.97 17.56 36.41
CA ASP A 251 -9.57 17.24 36.09
C ASP A 251 -9.41 15.83 35.49
N LEU A 252 -10.16 14.85 36.01
CA LEU A 252 -10.20 13.49 35.47
C LEU A 252 -10.85 13.42 34.08
N GLU A 253 -11.84 14.26 33.81
CA GLU A 253 -12.47 14.40 32.48
C GLU A 253 -11.50 15.03 31.47
N PHE A 254 -10.79 16.10 31.85
CA PHE A 254 -9.75 16.70 31.01
C PHE A 254 -8.59 15.73 30.70
N ARG A 255 -8.27 14.84 31.64
CA ARG A 255 -7.25 13.79 31.46
C ARG A 255 -7.77 12.57 30.68
N GLY A 256 -9.04 12.56 30.28
CA GLY A 256 -9.64 11.46 29.52
C GLY A 256 -9.81 10.17 30.33
N LEU A 257 -9.87 10.24 31.66
CA LEU A 257 -10.04 9.08 32.54
C LEU A 257 -11.50 8.84 32.93
N VAL A 258 -12.34 9.87 32.87
CA VAL A 258 -13.76 9.83 33.23
C VAL A 258 -14.57 10.56 32.16
N LEU A 259 -15.74 10.03 31.83
CA LEU A 259 -16.71 10.60 30.89
C LEU A 259 -17.92 11.12 31.66
N SER A 260 -18.32 12.37 31.40
CA SER A 260 -19.57 12.94 31.88
C SER A 260 -20.74 12.54 30.98
N LEU A 261 -21.77 11.94 31.57
CA LEU A 261 -23.00 11.51 30.90
C LEU A 261 -24.16 12.47 31.24
N PRO A 262 -25.20 12.54 30.38
CA PRO A 262 -26.40 13.32 30.66
C PRO A 262 -27.01 12.98 32.03
N GLY A 263 -27.35 14.00 32.82
CA GLY A 263 -27.94 13.84 34.16
C GLY A 263 -26.92 13.82 35.31
N SER A 264 -25.75 14.44 35.14
CA SER A 264 -24.68 14.51 36.17
C SER A 264 -24.22 13.13 36.64
N ARG A 265 -24.05 12.23 35.67
CA ARG A 265 -23.54 10.87 35.87
C ARG A 265 -22.14 10.77 35.28
N TYR A 266 -21.30 9.95 35.89
CA TYR A 266 -19.91 9.79 35.49
C TYR A 266 -19.58 8.31 35.32
N ARG A 267 -18.72 8.01 34.34
CA ARG A 267 -18.24 6.67 34.00
C ARG A 267 -16.74 6.73 33.73
N LYS A 268 -15.98 5.70 34.13
CA LYS A 268 -14.56 5.58 33.76
C LYS A 268 -14.40 5.25 32.27
N ILE A 269 -13.49 5.92 31.57
CA ILE A 269 -13.14 5.60 30.18
C ILE A 269 -12.26 4.35 30.22
N LYS A 270 -12.64 3.32 29.45
CA LYS A 270 -11.86 2.08 29.30
C LYS A 270 -10.65 2.30 28.42
#